data_AF-A0A0C3K3M1-F1
#
_entry.id   AF-A0A0C3K3M1-F1
#
_cell.length_a   1.000
_cell.length_b   1.000
_cell.length_c   1.000
_cell.angle_alpha   90.00
_cell.angle_beta   90.00
_cell.angle_gamma   90.00
#
_symmetry.space_group_name_H-M   'P 1'
#
loop_
_entity.id
_entity.type
_entity.pdbx_description
1 polymer ?
#
loop_
_entity_poly.entity_id
_entity_poly.type
_entity_poly.pdbx_seq_one_letter_code
_entity_poly.pdbx_strand_id
1 'polypeptide(L)'
;MAQQAATKEQQTIWVDGEERVVPDLSHHLSELAKNRKPSPLKELAKYMMKPGILSLAGGMPHPEYFPYDSLSAKVLAYDSYDNRHTQSNLDTSLPTTGPLDWFWSIIGLGASSKKRTEDITVPKYRPQYTDNQLAVALQYGTAQGIIPLQKFVSEFTHKVHKPYLPTTSITLTTGNTDAWGRVVQALCNKGDGLLVEEWTYPSAMFTSAPHGVFPVPVAMDLEGMRSDALETIMRTWDEEARGSPRPHLMYLVPIGQNPSGATMSPKRKKEIYEIAVKYDIIIVEDDPYYFLQEGPYAAPTFRQRRTDAEDPENWLSTLAPSFLKFDWQGRVIRLDTFSKTVAPGSRLGWVTASPLFADAVLRVAEVSTQAPCGFGQSLVTELLVNHWGFDKYIRWLQGLQREYTNRRDMLIDAIASEFDVFEGTSAPNFFGGARILCAREKKSSWNKFGYADEKGKDTWFSFIPPTSGMFVWVRIHLVNHPAYRRKLSPDDPATLEEKLFITIAEKNLIIAPGWFFSTRLEDETLLGEADFPGDTIVNGLLKSQANVDDPTGDGADHDPAQYAHFRIAFSSASESDMKEAMKIFASALRDFFKA
;
A
#
# COMPACT_ATOMS: atom_id res chain seq x y z
N MET A 1 -0.81 13.37 34.59
CA MET A 1 -0.57 14.76 35.02
C MET A 1 -1.83 15.58 34.77
N ALA A 2 -2.01 16.66 35.53
CA ALA A 2 -3.25 17.43 35.64
C ALA A 2 -3.79 17.94 34.30
N GLN A 3 -5.12 17.96 34.16
CA GLN A 3 -5.82 18.90 33.28
C GLN A 3 -5.53 20.31 33.80
N GLN A 4 -4.38 20.86 33.42
CA GLN A 4 -4.32 22.30 33.18
C GLN A 4 -5.06 22.50 31.87
N ALA A 5 -6.07 23.37 31.88
CA ALA A 5 -6.50 24.02 30.66
C ALA A 5 -5.27 24.79 30.14
N ALA A 6 -4.46 24.11 29.34
CA ALA A 6 -3.45 24.77 28.54
C ALA A 6 -4.24 25.72 27.65
N THR A 7 -4.04 27.02 27.85
CA THR A 7 -4.16 27.96 26.75
C THR A 7 -3.46 27.31 25.56
N LYS A 8 -4.21 26.94 24.52
CA LYS A 8 -3.64 26.46 23.26
C LYS A 8 -2.84 27.63 22.69
N GLU A 9 -1.61 27.81 23.16
CA GLU A 9 -0.65 28.66 22.47
C GLU A 9 -0.54 28.09 21.07
N GLN A 10 -0.92 28.90 20.08
CA GLN A 10 -0.84 28.52 18.68
C GLN A 10 0.62 28.24 18.36
N GLN A 11 0.93 26.98 18.05
CA GLN A 11 2.26 26.57 17.66
C GLN A 11 2.61 27.30 16.35
N THR A 12 3.68 28.10 16.37
CA THR A 12 4.25 28.68 15.15
C THR A 12 5.47 27.89 14.69
N ILE A 13 5.67 27.86 13.38
CA ILE A 13 6.80 27.21 12.72
C ILE A 13 7.30 28.09 11.57
N TRP A 14 8.53 27.86 11.12
CA TRP A 14 9.08 28.55 9.95
C TRP A 14 8.94 27.67 8.71
N VAL A 15 8.24 28.17 7.70
CA VAL A 15 8.03 27.50 6.40
C VAL A 15 8.51 28.44 5.29
N ASP A 16 9.49 27.99 4.50
CA ASP A 16 10.07 28.76 3.38
C ASP A 16 10.51 30.19 3.77
N GLY A 17 10.98 30.36 5.02
CA GLY A 17 11.44 31.65 5.54
C GLY A 17 10.36 32.55 6.14
N GLU A 18 9.11 32.08 6.20
CA GLU A 18 7.98 32.79 6.80
C GLU A 18 7.50 32.08 8.07
N GLU A 19 7.20 32.85 9.12
CA GLU A 19 6.53 32.30 10.30
C GLU A 19 5.06 32.00 9.97
N ARG A 20 4.65 30.75 10.21
CA ARG A 20 3.29 30.26 9.97
C ARG A 20 2.72 29.61 11.22
N VAL A 21 1.43 29.81 11.43
CA VAL A 21 0.67 29.16 12.51
C VAL A 21 0.25 27.76 12.05
N VAL A 22 0.51 26.75 12.89
CA VAL A 22 -0.05 25.41 12.71
C VAL A 22 -1.55 25.47 13.04
N PRO A 23 -2.45 25.12 12.10
CA PRO A 23 -3.89 25.25 12.30
C PRO A 23 -4.43 24.21 13.30
N ASP A 24 -5.55 24.52 13.93
CA ASP A 24 -6.34 23.52 14.65
C ASP A 24 -7.19 22.74 13.63
N LEU A 25 -6.96 21.43 13.56
CA LEU A 25 -7.65 20.53 12.61
C LEU A 25 -8.76 19.71 13.28
N SER A 26 -9.18 20.05 14.50
CA SER A 26 -10.16 19.27 15.27
C SER A 26 -11.58 19.27 14.69
N HIS A 27 -11.89 20.17 13.76
CA HIS A 27 -13.17 20.15 13.03
C HIS A 27 -13.30 18.96 12.07
N HIS A 28 -12.18 18.34 11.65
CA HIS A 28 -12.19 17.11 10.85
C HIS A 28 -12.61 15.85 11.62
N LEU A 29 -12.69 15.90 12.96
CA LEU A 29 -13.13 14.75 13.73
C LEU A 29 -14.61 14.46 13.43
N SER A 30 -14.93 13.18 13.22
CA SER A 30 -16.30 12.73 13.04
C SER A 30 -17.13 12.99 14.30
N GLU A 31 -18.45 13.02 14.14
CA GLU A 31 -19.36 13.09 15.30
C GLU A 31 -19.18 11.89 16.22
N LEU A 32 -18.86 10.71 15.65
CA LEU A 32 -18.53 9.54 16.44
C LEU A 32 -17.26 9.75 17.28
N ALA A 33 -16.21 10.32 16.70
CA ALA A 33 -14.95 10.59 17.40
C ALA A 33 -15.13 11.62 18.52
N LYS A 34 -15.84 12.72 18.25
CA LYS A 34 -16.14 13.76 19.26
C LYS A 34 -16.94 13.19 20.45
N ASN A 35 -17.78 12.20 20.22
CA ASN A 35 -18.58 11.55 21.26
C ASN A 35 -17.84 10.48 22.06
N ARG A 36 -16.64 10.06 21.65
CA ARG A 36 -15.82 9.09 22.41
C ARG A 36 -15.25 9.76 23.65
N LYS A 37 -15.55 9.18 24.82
CA LYS A 37 -14.98 9.61 26.10
C LYS A 37 -13.84 8.68 26.51
N PRO A 38 -12.80 9.20 27.20
CA PRO A 38 -11.78 8.35 27.80
C PRO A 38 -12.39 7.33 28.78
N SER A 39 -11.81 6.14 28.84
CA SER A 39 -12.24 5.12 29.81
C SER A 39 -11.93 5.58 31.26
N PRO A 40 -12.92 5.57 32.18
CA PRO A 40 -12.69 5.91 33.59
C PRO A 40 -11.67 5.00 34.27
N LEU A 41 -11.60 3.72 33.87
CA LEU A 41 -10.60 2.77 34.38
C LEU A 41 -9.18 3.17 33.98
N LYS A 42 -9.00 3.80 32.82
CA LYS A 42 -7.69 4.31 32.40
C LYS A 42 -7.29 5.58 33.12
N GLU A 43 -8.23 6.38 33.62
CA GLU A 43 -7.88 7.50 34.51
C GLU A 43 -7.20 7.03 35.79
N LEU A 44 -7.44 5.79 36.22
CA LEU A 44 -6.74 5.19 37.37
C LEU A 44 -5.26 4.90 37.08
N ALA A 45 -4.87 4.74 35.80
CA ALA A 45 -3.49 4.44 35.41
C ALA A 45 -2.50 5.50 35.93
N LYS A 46 -2.92 6.78 36.03
CA LYS A 46 -2.09 7.87 36.60
C LYS A 46 -1.69 7.62 38.05
N TYR A 47 -2.50 6.88 38.80
CA TYR A 47 -2.20 6.45 40.17
C TYR A 47 -1.43 5.13 40.16
N MET A 48 -1.80 4.19 39.28
CA MET A 48 -1.13 2.87 39.19
C MET A 48 0.36 2.96 38.84
N MET A 49 0.80 4.02 38.15
CA MET A 49 2.22 4.25 37.83
C MET A 49 3.03 4.84 39.00
N LYS A 50 2.40 5.16 40.15
CA LYS A 50 3.11 5.67 41.32
C LYS A 50 3.92 4.54 41.98
N PRO A 51 5.24 4.70 42.18
CA PRO A 51 6.05 3.68 42.86
C PRO A 51 5.47 3.28 44.22
N GLY A 52 5.41 1.98 44.50
CA GLY A 52 4.92 1.43 45.77
C GLY A 52 3.40 1.37 45.92
N ILE A 53 2.62 1.72 44.89
CA ILE A 53 1.16 1.61 44.97
C ILE A 53 0.71 0.14 44.94
N LEU A 54 -0.18 -0.22 45.87
CA LEU A 54 -0.88 -1.50 45.83
C LEU A 54 -2.18 -1.30 45.05
N SER A 55 -2.36 -2.05 43.97
CA SER A 55 -3.56 -1.93 43.12
C SER A 55 -4.44 -3.17 43.26
N LEU A 56 -5.67 -2.96 43.75
CA LEU A 56 -6.76 -3.95 43.75
C LEU A 56 -7.90 -3.52 42.80
N ALA A 57 -7.64 -2.54 41.93
CA ALA A 57 -8.67 -1.91 41.12
C ALA A 57 -8.94 -2.64 39.79
N GLY A 58 -7.90 -3.16 39.16
CA GLY A 58 -8.00 -3.81 37.84
C GLY A 58 -8.21 -5.32 37.93
N GLY A 59 -9.03 -5.88 37.04
CA GLY A 59 -9.21 -7.32 36.85
C GLY A 59 -8.06 -7.97 36.08
N MET A 60 -6.81 -7.63 36.41
CA MET A 60 -5.60 -8.12 35.73
C MET A 60 -5.11 -9.43 36.40
N PRO A 61 -5.03 -10.56 35.67
CA PRO A 61 -4.48 -11.80 36.22
C PRO A 61 -3.03 -11.64 36.63
N HIS A 62 -2.60 -12.33 37.68
CA HIS A 62 -1.18 -12.35 38.06
C HIS A 62 -0.34 -13.02 36.95
N PRO A 63 0.83 -12.47 36.55
CA PRO A 63 1.64 -13.05 35.47
C PRO A 63 2.11 -14.50 35.70
N GLU A 64 2.13 -14.98 36.94
CA GLU A 64 2.39 -16.40 37.25
C GLU A 64 1.31 -17.35 36.75
N TYR A 65 0.11 -16.86 36.44
CA TYR A 65 -0.96 -17.67 35.86
C TYR A 65 -0.85 -17.77 34.33
N PHE A 66 0.08 -17.05 33.70
CA PHE A 66 0.37 -17.20 32.28
C PHE A 66 1.25 -18.44 32.08
N PRO A 67 0.84 -19.45 31.28
CA PRO A 67 1.54 -20.72 31.15
C PRO A 67 2.76 -20.65 30.21
N TYR A 68 3.45 -19.52 30.19
CA TYR A 68 4.61 -19.25 29.31
C TYR A 68 5.74 -18.61 30.13
N ASP A 69 6.89 -19.29 30.20
CA ASP A 69 8.08 -18.81 30.91
C ASP A 69 9.07 -18.07 29.99
N SER A 70 9.02 -18.38 28.70
CA SER A 70 9.77 -17.68 27.67
C SER A 70 9.11 -17.87 26.30
N LEU A 71 9.52 -17.05 25.34
CA LEU A 71 9.08 -17.10 23.96
C LEU A 71 10.31 -16.96 23.07
N SER A 72 10.64 -18.03 22.36
CA SER A 72 11.83 -18.07 21.51
C SER A 72 11.47 -18.24 20.05
N ALA A 73 12.29 -17.68 19.17
CA ALA A 73 12.20 -17.88 17.74
C ALA A 73 13.60 -18.00 17.14
N LYS A 74 13.69 -18.76 16.05
CA LYS A 74 14.88 -18.79 15.19
C LYS A 74 14.65 -17.83 14.04
N VAL A 75 15.44 -16.77 13.96
CA VAL A 75 15.30 -15.71 12.96
C VAL A 75 16.43 -15.76 11.96
N LEU A 76 16.18 -15.28 10.74
CA LEU A 76 17.23 -15.07 9.75
C LEU A 76 18.18 -13.98 10.22
N ALA A 77 19.46 -14.09 9.85
CA ALA A 77 20.39 -12.98 10.04
C ALA A 77 19.96 -11.77 9.18
N TYR A 78 20.18 -10.56 9.69
CA TYR A 78 19.76 -9.31 9.04
C TYR A 78 20.33 -9.10 7.62
N ASP A 79 21.46 -9.75 7.31
CA ASP A 79 22.18 -9.73 6.03
C ASP A 79 21.95 -10.98 5.18
N SER A 80 20.86 -11.73 5.43
CA SER A 80 20.56 -12.98 4.70
C SER A 80 20.37 -12.81 3.18
N TYR A 81 20.19 -11.58 2.71
CA TYR A 81 20.10 -11.21 1.29
C TYR A 81 21.42 -10.65 0.72
N ASP A 82 22.56 -10.81 1.42
CA ASP A 82 23.86 -10.36 0.95
C ASP A 82 24.47 -11.32 -0.10
N ASN A 83 25.01 -10.77 -1.18
CA ASN A 83 25.43 -11.47 -2.41
C ASN A 83 26.61 -12.46 -2.23
N ARG A 84 27.10 -12.67 -1.01
CA ARG A 84 28.24 -13.58 -0.76
C ARG A 84 27.89 -15.07 -0.91
N HIS A 85 26.61 -15.43 -1.06
CA HIS A 85 26.18 -16.84 -1.15
C HIS A 85 25.15 -17.19 -2.24
N THR A 86 24.71 -16.27 -3.10
CA THR A 86 23.64 -16.53 -4.09
C THR A 86 24.12 -16.73 -5.53
N GLN A 87 25.41 -16.97 -5.75
CA GLN A 87 25.91 -17.57 -7.00
C GLN A 87 26.09 -19.08 -6.83
N SER A 88 25.01 -19.84 -6.73
CA SER A 88 24.97 -21.24 -7.18
C SER A 88 23.54 -21.74 -7.33
N ASN A 89 23.17 -22.02 -8.58
CA ASN A 89 22.17 -23.01 -9.01
C ASN A 89 20.91 -23.15 -8.13
N LEU A 90 19.88 -22.34 -8.40
CA LEU A 90 18.50 -22.76 -8.11
C LEU A 90 18.06 -23.77 -9.17
N ASP A 91 18.43 -25.03 -8.98
CA ASP A 91 17.79 -26.14 -9.68
C ASP A 91 16.44 -26.41 -8.99
N THR A 92 15.34 -26.12 -9.69
CA THR A 92 13.97 -26.14 -9.15
C THR A 92 13.12 -27.11 -9.95
N SER A 93 13.17 -28.39 -9.57
CA SER A 93 12.10 -29.35 -9.89
C SER A 93 11.30 -29.64 -8.62
N LEU A 94 10.00 -29.33 -8.65
CA LEU A 94 9.04 -29.56 -7.57
C LEU A 94 8.38 -30.93 -7.73
N PRO A 95 8.12 -31.71 -6.65
CA PRO A 95 7.06 -32.69 -6.65
C PRO A 95 5.71 -31.97 -6.54
N THR A 96 4.77 -32.30 -7.42
CA THR A 96 3.41 -31.78 -7.42
C THR A 96 2.60 -32.39 -6.27
N THR A 97 2.06 -31.58 -5.35
CA THR A 97 0.76 -31.79 -4.67
C THR A 97 0.45 -30.65 -3.66
N GLY A 98 -0.72 -30.01 -3.77
CA GLY A 98 -1.37 -29.27 -2.67
C GLY A 98 -1.43 -27.72 -2.77
N PRO A 99 -2.61 -27.08 -2.60
CA PRO A 99 -2.81 -25.62 -2.68
C PRO A 99 -2.33 -24.81 -1.46
N LEU A 100 -1.76 -25.46 -0.43
CA LEU A 100 -1.29 -24.81 0.81
C LEU A 100 0.24 -24.83 1.00
N ASP A 101 1.00 -25.48 0.11
CA ASP A 101 2.46 -25.64 0.27
C ASP A 101 3.29 -24.44 -0.23
N TRP A 102 2.71 -23.53 -1.02
CA TRP A 102 3.36 -22.27 -1.40
C TRP A 102 3.71 -21.40 -0.18
N PHE A 103 3.00 -21.56 0.94
CA PHE A 103 3.34 -20.91 2.20
C PHE A 103 4.67 -21.40 2.78
N TRP A 104 5.04 -22.66 2.52
CA TRP A 104 6.31 -23.27 2.96
C TRP A 104 7.49 -23.03 1.98
N SER A 105 7.24 -22.63 0.73
CA SER A 105 8.31 -22.29 -0.22
C SER A 105 8.88 -20.87 -0.03
N ILE A 106 8.10 -19.93 0.52
CA ILE A 106 8.58 -18.59 0.93
C ILE A 106 9.60 -18.69 2.08
N ILE A 107 9.58 -19.78 2.84
CA ILE A 107 10.55 -20.12 3.90
C ILE A 107 11.72 -20.98 3.40
N GLY A 108 11.89 -21.14 2.08
CA GLY A 108 13.17 -21.56 1.48
C GLY A 108 13.63 -22.97 1.84
N LEU A 109 12.70 -23.93 1.96
CA LEU A 109 13.05 -25.36 2.06
C LEU A 109 13.17 -25.99 0.67
N GLY A 110 14.18 -25.56 -0.08
CA GLY A 110 14.70 -26.20 -1.29
C GLY A 110 16.22 -26.06 -1.26
N ALA A 111 16.94 -27.17 -1.16
CA ALA A 111 18.32 -27.20 -0.67
C ALA A 111 19.33 -26.45 -1.58
N SER A 112 19.98 -25.39 -1.06
CA SER A 112 21.41 -25.07 -1.29
C SER A 112 21.86 -23.90 -0.39
N SER A 113 22.80 -24.18 0.53
CA SER A 113 23.30 -23.36 1.66
C SER A 113 22.32 -23.12 2.83
N LYS A 114 22.69 -23.56 4.05
CA LYS A 114 21.92 -23.26 5.27
C LYS A 114 21.97 -21.75 5.49
N LYS A 115 20.86 -21.04 5.28
CA LYS A 115 20.76 -19.61 5.65
C LYS A 115 21.15 -19.44 7.11
N ARG A 116 21.99 -18.44 7.40
CA ARG A 116 22.43 -18.14 8.77
C ARG A 116 21.20 -17.73 9.59
N THR A 117 21.06 -18.36 10.75
CA THR A 117 19.98 -18.07 11.68
C THR A 117 20.55 -17.74 13.06
N GLU A 118 19.79 -16.95 13.80
CA GLU A 118 20.08 -16.53 15.18
C GLU A 118 18.88 -16.90 16.05
N ASP A 119 19.12 -17.34 17.28
CA ASP A 119 18.06 -17.58 18.25
C ASP A 119 17.79 -16.29 19.03
N ILE A 120 16.52 -15.89 19.12
CA ILE A 120 16.05 -14.78 19.95
C ILE A 120 15.14 -15.34 21.04
N THR A 121 15.17 -14.76 22.24
CA THR A 121 14.33 -15.21 23.35
C THR A 121 13.83 -14.03 24.17
N VAL A 122 12.51 -13.97 24.36
CA VAL A 122 11.85 -13.04 25.27
C VAL A 122 11.63 -13.76 26.61
N PRO A 123 12.28 -13.35 27.71
CA PRO A 123 12.07 -13.96 29.02
C PRO A 123 10.77 -13.49 29.66
N LYS A 124 10.27 -14.22 30.68
CA LYS A 124 9.11 -13.81 31.48
C LYS A 124 9.31 -12.44 32.11
N TYR A 125 10.48 -12.21 32.70
CA TYR A 125 10.82 -10.99 33.43
C TYR A 125 12.16 -10.40 32.95
N ARG A 126 12.25 -9.07 32.93
CA ARG A 126 13.49 -8.29 32.78
C ARG A 126 13.62 -7.26 33.91
N PRO A 127 14.83 -6.73 34.21
CA PRO A 127 15.03 -5.81 35.32
C PRO A 127 14.19 -4.53 35.25
N GLN A 128 13.96 -3.96 34.07
CA GLN A 128 13.08 -2.79 33.92
C GLN A 128 11.70 -3.21 33.40
N TYR A 129 10.64 -2.71 34.06
CA TYR A 129 9.25 -2.97 33.67
C TYR A 129 8.96 -2.56 32.21
N THR A 130 9.62 -1.50 31.74
CA THR A 130 9.46 -0.97 30.39
C THR A 130 10.18 -1.78 29.31
N ASP A 131 11.00 -2.77 29.66
CA ASP A 131 11.69 -3.60 28.69
C ASP A 131 10.73 -4.63 28.07
N ASN A 132 11.13 -5.21 26.93
CA ASN A 132 10.39 -6.28 26.30
C ASN A 132 10.45 -7.56 27.15
N GLN A 133 9.34 -7.88 27.85
CA GLN A 133 9.21 -9.05 28.71
C GLN A 133 7.79 -9.63 28.64
N LEU A 134 7.66 -10.96 28.77
CA LEU A 134 6.36 -11.61 28.57
C LEU A 134 5.35 -11.29 29.66
N ALA A 135 5.78 -11.07 30.91
CA ALA A 135 4.87 -10.71 31.99
C ALA A 135 4.08 -9.42 31.70
N VAL A 136 4.66 -8.52 30.90
CA VAL A 136 4.02 -7.28 30.45
C VAL A 136 3.30 -7.49 29.12
N ALA A 137 3.93 -8.15 28.15
CA ALA A 137 3.36 -8.30 26.82
C ALA A 137 2.12 -9.21 26.77
N LEU A 138 2.03 -10.22 27.65
CA LEU A 138 0.88 -11.10 27.76
C LEU A 138 -0.22 -10.56 28.69
N GLN A 139 0.08 -9.48 29.42
CA GLN A 139 -0.92 -8.76 30.22
C GLN A 139 -1.71 -7.79 29.34
N TYR A 140 -2.88 -7.36 29.82
CA TYR A 140 -3.56 -6.19 29.27
C TYR A 140 -2.63 -4.97 29.22
N GLY A 141 -2.44 -4.43 28.02
CA GLY A 141 -1.65 -3.22 27.76
C GLY A 141 -2.53 -2.02 27.38
N THR A 142 -1.89 -0.88 27.13
CA THR A 142 -2.57 0.25 26.52
C THR A 142 -2.76 -0.01 25.02
N ALA A 143 -3.78 0.62 24.42
CA ALA A 143 -4.04 0.52 22.98
C ALA A 143 -2.89 1.10 22.11
N GLN A 144 -1.97 1.84 22.73
CA GLN A 144 -0.73 2.31 22.11
C GLN A 144 0.23 1.16 21.74
N GLY A 145 0.07 -0.01 22.37
CA GLY A 145 0.94 -1.18 22.24
C GLY A 145 2.17 -1.11 23.17
N ILE A 146 3.19 -1.94 22.95
CA ILE A 146 4.31 -2.05 23.91
C ILE A 146 5.36 -0.95 23.74
N ILE A 147 5.81 -0.38 24.85
CA ILE A 147 6.64 0.84 24.90
C ILE A 147 7.95 0.74 24.10
N PRO A 148 8.75 -0.35 24.19
CA PRO A 148 9.99 -0.43 23.42
C PRO A 148 9.76 -0.34 21.92
N LEU A 149 8.70 -0.98 21.41
CA LEU A 149 8.38 -0.92 19.99
C LEU A 149 7.92 0.46 19.58
N GLN A 150 7.07 1.12 20.36
CA GLN A 150 6.67 2.52 20.10
C GLN A 150 7.87 3.44 19.96
N LYS A 151 8.84 3.35 20.88
CA LYS A 151 10.08 4.14 20.84
C LYS A 151 10.89 3.84 19.58
N PHE A 152 11.06 2.55 19.25
CA PHE A 152 11.78 2.13 18.06
C PHE A 152 11.13 2.67 16.78
N VAL A 153 9.82 2.49 16.59
CA VAL A 153 9.14 2.97 15.38
C VAL A 153 9.08 4.50 15.33
N SER A 154 9.08 5.19 16.47
CA SER A 154 9.21 6.65 16.55
C SER A 154 10.57 7.12 16.06
N GLU A 155 11.64 6.54 16.60
CA GLU A 155 13.00 6.84 16.15
C GLU A 155 13.19 6.51 14.67
N PHE A 156 12.71 5.34 14.25
CA PHE A 156 12.73 4.90 12.86
C PHE A 156 12.03 5.91 11.95
N THR A 157 10.83 6.34 12.31
CA THR A 157 10.04 7.31 11.53
C THR A 157 10.76 8.65 11.40
N HIS A 158 11.35 9.16 12.48
CA HIS A 158 12.09 10.43 12.44
C HIS A 158 13.37 10.33 11.60
N LYS A 159 14.08 9.20 11.64
CA LYS A 159 15.29 8.99 10.83
C LYS A 159 14.96 8.78 9.35
N VAL A 160 13.94 8.00 9.04
CA VAL A 160 13.58 7.61 7.66
C VAL A 160 12.72 8.67 6.97
N HIS A 161 11.59 9.04 7.58
CA HIS A 161 10.58 9.89 6.93
C HIS A 161 10.80 11.38 7.19
N LYS A 162 11.63 11.71 8.19
CA LYS A 162 12.02 13.09 8.55
C LYS A 162 10.80 14.04 8.56
N PRO A 163 9.79 13.79 9.43
CA PRO A 163 8.57 14.57 9.46
C PRO A 163 8.86 16.07 9.61
N TYR A 164 8.08 16.91 8.93
CA TYR A 164 8.25 18.35 8.98
C TYR A 164 8.04 18.89 10.40
N LEU A 165 6.96 18.45 11.05
CA LEU A 165 6.68 18.77 12.44
C LEU A 165 7.46 17.84 13.39
N PRO A 166 8.12 18.38 14.41
CA PRO A 166 8.84 17.56 15.39
C PRO A 166 7.90 16.85 16.38
N THR A 167 6.61 17.23 16.44
CA THR A 167 5.64 16.81 17.46
C THR A 167 4.71 15.68 17.01
N THR A 168 5.14 14.79 16.10
CA THR A 168 4.33 13.64 15.68
C THR A 168 4.16 12.63 16.81
N SER A 169 3.09 11.83 16.73
CA SER A 169 2.76 10.77 17.68
C SER A 169 2.54 9.46 16.94
N ILE A 170 2.89 8.34 17.58
CA ILE A 170 2.77 7.00 16.98
C ILE A 170 1.90 6.07 17.80
N THR A 171 0.91 5.46 17.15
CA THR A 171 0.02 4.43 17.71
C THR A 171 0.21 3.10 16.99
N LEU A 172 0.46 2.00 17.71
CA LEU A 172 0.55 0.68 17.09
C LEU A 172 -0.83 0.16 16.62
N THR A 173 -0.84 -0.59 15.53
CA THR A 173 -2.04 -1.10 14.85
C THR A 173 -1.91 -2.58 14.51
N THR A 174 -3.02 -3.23 14.19
CA THR A 174 -3.01 -4.60 13.67
C THR A 174 -2.73 -4.66 12.16
N GLY A 175 -1.96 -3.70 11.64
CA GLY A 175 -1.69 -3.49 10.22
C GLY A 175 -2.57 -2.41 9.58
N ASN A 176 -2.27 -2.06 8.32
CA ASN A 176 -2.86 -0.89 7.66
C ASN A 176 -4.38 -1.00 7.45
N THR A 177 -4.94 -2.21 7.28
CA THR A 177 -6.39 -2.41 7.21
C THR A 177 -7.11 -1.97 8.49
N ASP A 178 -6.56 -2.31 9.65
CA ASP A 178 -7.08 -1.85 10.95
C ASP A 178 -6.84 -0.34 11.12
N ALA A 179 -5.64 0.13 10.79
CA ALA A 179 -5.31 1.55 10.86
C ALA A 179 -6.29 2.40 10.03
N TRP A 180 -6.58 1.99 8.80
CA TRP A 180 -7.55 2.64 7.92
C TRP A 180 -8.96 2.60 8.50
N GLY A 181 -9.42 1.44 9.00
CA GLY A 181 -10.73 1.34 9.65
C GLY A 181 -10.88 2.25 10.88
N ARG A 182 -9.79 2.47 11.63
CA ARG A 182 -9.77 3.45 12.72
C ARG A 182 -9.86 4.88 12.20
N VAL A 183 -9.18 5.22 11.12
CA VAL A 183 -9.24 6.56 10.49
C VAL A 183 -10.64 6.85 9.97
N VAL A 184 -11.28 5.91 9.26
CA VAL A 184 -12.68 6.06 8.78
C VAL A 184 -13.61 6.37 9.94
N GLN A 185 -13.54 5.61 11.04
CA GLN A 185 -14.37 5.89 12.22
C GLN A 185 -14.03 7.23 12.89
N ALA A 186 -12.76 7.63 12.86
CA ALA A 186 -12.29 8.85 13.51
C ALA A 186 -12.67 10.13 12.74
N LEU A 187 -12.74 10.06 11.41
CA LEU A 187 -12.82 11.26 10.55
C LEU A 187 -14.03 11.31 9.63
N CYS A 188 -14.67 10.18 9.31
CA CYS A 188 -15.80 10.18 8.39
C CYS A 188 -17.15 10.17 9.10
N ASN A 189 -18.10 10.87 8.51
CA ASN A 189 -19.53 10.76 8.79
C ASN A 189 -20.25 10.13 7.59
N LYS A 190 -21.48 9.64 7.84
CA LYS A 190 -22.35 9.15 6.76
C LYS A 190 -22.64 10.28 5.78
N GLY A 191 -22.45 10.02 4.48
CA GLY A 191 -22.62 11.00 3.41
C GLY A 191 -21.36 11.79 3.10
N ASP A 192 -20.22 11.52 3.74
CA ASP A 192 -18.94 12.13 3.35
C ASP A 192 -18.41 11.51 2.05
N GLY A 193 -17.85 12.35 1.18
CA GLY A 193 -17.04 11.91 0.04
C GLY A 193 -15.59 11.65 0.44
N LEU A 194 -15.00 10.58 -0.10
CA LEU A 194 -13.60 10.19 0.08
C LEU A 194 -12.83 10.38 -1.22
N LEU A 195 -11.90 11.34 -1.25
CA LEU A 195 -10.99 11.50 -2.39
C LEU A 195 -10.09 10.27 -2.48
N VAL A 196 -10.09 9.61 -3.63
CA VAL A 196 -9.35 8.38 -3.83
C VAL A 196 -8.88 8.26 -5.26
N GLU A 197 -7.75 7.59 -5.46
CA GLU A 197 -7.26 7.19 -6.77
C GLU A 197 -8.33 6.41 -7.57
N GLU A 198 -8.45 6.69 -8.87
CA GLU A 198 -9.48 6.05 -9.72
C GLU A 198 -9.33 4.51 -9.81
N TRP A 199 -8.11 4.01 -9.60
CA TRP A 199 -7.81 2.62 -9.31
C TRP A 199 -7.16 2.53 -7.93
N THR A 200 -7.73 1.79 -6.99
CA THR A 200 -7.22 1.77 -5.61
C THR A 200 -7.26 0.39 -4.97
N TYR A 201 -6.73 0.30 -3.74
CA TYR A 201 -6.80 -0.92 -2.96
C TYR A 201 -8.25 -1.23 -2.56
N PRO A 202 -8.85 -2.36 -3.00
CA PRO A 202 -10.29 -2.56 -2.88
C PRO A 202 -10.75 -2.63 -1.43
N SER A 203 -9.95 -3.21 -0.55
CA SER A 203 -10.29 -3.30 0.87
C SER A 203 -10.36 -1.92 1.55
N ALA A 204 -9.71 -0.89 1.03
CA ALA A 204 -9.89 0.47 1.52
C ALA A 204 -11.34 0.95 1.28
N MET A 205 -11.88 0.70 0.08
CA MET A 205 -13.26 1.05 -0.27
C MET A 205 -14.27 0.20 0.49
N PHE A 206 -14.05 -1.12 0.56
CA PHE A 206 -14.93 -2.00 1.35
C PHE A 206 -14.92 -1.71 2.85
N THR A 207 -13.86 -1.06 3.35
CA THR A 207 -13.82 -0.59 4.75
C THR A 207 -14.65 0.67 4.93
N SER A 208 -14.67 1.59 3.97
CA SER A 208 -15.37 2.88 4.09
C SER A 208 -16.85 2.80 3.70
N ALA A 209 -17.21 2.00 2.71
CA ALA A 209 -18.57 1.92 2.17
C ALA A 209 -19.66 1.61 3.23
N PRO A 210 -19.48 0.66 4.18
CA PRO A 210 -20.48 0.40 5.23
C PRO A 210 -20.71 1.58 6.18
N HIS A 211 -19.79 2.56 6.24
CA HIS A 211 -19.96 3.79 7.00
C HIS A 211 -20.78 4.86 6.23
N GLY A 212 -21.26 4.55 5.03
CA GLY A 212 -21.94 5.49 4.14
C GLY A 212 -21.00 6.54 3.57
N VAL A 213 -19.71 6.21 3.43
CA VAL A 213 -18.68 7.04 2.83
C VAL A 213 -18.50 6.58 1.38
N PHE A 214 -18.63 7.50 0.43
CA PHE A 214 -18.59 7.17 -0.99
C PHE A 214 -17.29 7.64 -1.65
N PRO A 215 -16.75 6.89 -2.63
CA PRO A 215 -15.54 7.27 -3.33
C PRO A 215 -15.79 8.49 -4.23
N VAL A 216 -14.81 9.39 -4.27
CA VAL A 216 -14.68 10.47 -5.24
C VAL A 216 -13.41 10.20 -6.03
N PRO A 217 -13.52 9.53 -7.20
CA PRO A 217 -12.37 9.16 -8.01
C PRO A 217 -11.60 10.38 -8.50
N VAL A 218 -10.29 10.37 -8.29
CA VAL A 218 -9.34 11.34 -8.83
C VAL A 218 -8.50 10.64 -9.89
N ALA A 219 -8.48 11.22 -11.08
CA ALA A 219 -7.70 10.71 -12.21
C ALA A 219 -6.22 10.51 -11.84
N MET A 220 -5.57 9.53 -12.45
CA MET A 220 -4.20 9.15 -12.15
C MET A 220 -3.32 9.16 -13.38
N ASP A 221 -2.06 9.56 -13.27
CA ASP A 221 -1.06 9.33 -14.32
C ASP A 221 0.03 8.38 -13.84
N LEU A 222 1.21 8.45 -14.46
CA LEU A 222 2.35 7.58 -14.18
C LEU A 222 2.95 7.79 -12.77
N GLU A 223 2.59 8.90 -12.14
CA GLU A 223 2.94 9.21 -10.77
C GLU A 223 1.79 8.92 -9.80
N GLY A 224 0.71 8.26 -10.23
CA GLY A 224 -0.49 8.05 -9.41
C GLY A 224 -1.43 9.26 -9.49
N MET A 225 -2.14 9.58 -8.41
CA MET A 225 -3.09 10.69 -8.36
C MET A 225 -2.55 11.99 -9.01
N ARG A 226 -3.36 12.59 -9.89
CA ARG A 226 -3.06 13.85 -10.57
C ARG A 226 -3.44 15.07 -9.72
N SER A 227 -2.50 15.98 -9.51
CA SER A 227 -2.70 17.22 -8.75
C SER A 227 -3.70 18.17 -9.45
N ASP A 228 -3.65 18.29 -10.78
CA ASP A 228 -4.55 19.14 -11.56
C ASP A 228 -6.00 18.63 -11.57
N ALA A 229 -6.19 17.30 -11.61
CA ALA A 229 -7.50 16.66 -11.48
C ALA A 229 -8.08 16.87 -10.08
N LEU A 230 -7.26 16.66 -9.03
CA LEU A 230 -7.65 16.93 -7.64
C LEU A 230 -8.10 18.39 -7.46
N GLU A 231 -7.26 19.35 -7.86
CA GLU A 231 -7.58 20.78 -7.80
C GLU A 231 -8.87 21.12 -8.56
N THR A 232 -9.09 20.50 -9.72
CA THR A 232 -10.31 20.73 -10.50
C THR A 232 -11.55 20.21 -9.78
N ILE A 233 -11.51 18.99 -9.23
CA ILE A 233 -12.61 18.43 -8.42
C ILE A 233 -12.95 19.35 -7.26
N MET A 234 -11.94 19.80 -6.51
CA MET A 234 -12.15 20.64 -5.32
C MET A 234 -12.70 22.03 -5.67
N ARG A 235 -12.19 22.63 -6.75
CA ARG A 235 -12.62 23.95 -7.23
C ARG A 235 -14.06 23.95 -7.75
N THR A 236 -14.48 22.89 -8.44
CA THR A 236 -15.80 22.80 -9.09
C THR A 236 -16.82 22.03 -8.27
N TRP A 237 -16.50 21.68 -7.01
CA TRP A 237 -17.42 20.96 -6.14
C TRP A 237 -18.63 21.83 -5.77
N ASP A 238 -19.79 21.42 -6.26
CA ASP A 238 -21.10 21.96 -5.93
C ASP A 238 -21.83 20.98 -5.00
N GLU A 239 -22.04 21.38 -3.74
CA GLU A 239 -22.64 20.53 -2.71
C GLU A 239 -24.13 20.28 -2.95
N GLU A 240 -24.85 21.24 -3.52
CA GLU A 240 -26.28 21.12 -3.79
C GLU A 240 -26.50 20.16 -4.97
N ALA A 241 -25.75 20.35 -6.06
CA ALA A 241 -25.84 19.47 -7.22
C ALA A 241 -25.41 18.03 -6.91
N ARG A 242 -24.46 17.84 -5.99
CA ARG A 242 -23.92 16.51 -5.63
C ARG A 242 -24.57 15.90 -4.39
N GLY A 243 -25.45 16.63 -3.69
CA GLY A 243 -26.10 16.18 -2.46
C GLY A 243 -25.12 15.71 -1.37
N SER A 244 -23.90 16.25 -1.36
CA SER A 244 -22.82 15.87 -0.46
C SER A 244 -21.93 17.06 -0.15
N PRO A 245 -21.45 17.20 1.10
CA PRO A 245 -20.42 18.17 1.43
C PRO A 245 -19.16 17.95 0.58
N ARG A 246 -18.37 19.01 0.42
CA ARG A 246 -17.04 18.90 -0.21
C ARG A 246 -16.18 17.87 0.54
N PRO A 247 -15.53 16.92 -0.18
CA PRO A 247 -14.66 15.92 0.45
C PRO A 247 -13.53 16.56 1.24
N HIS A 248 -13.28 16.05 2.45
CA HIS A 248 -12.23 16.56 3.35
C HIS A 248 -11.19 15.51 3.72
N LEU A 249 -11.37 14.26 3.30
CA LEU A 249 -10.45 13.16 3.54
C LEU A 249 -9.98 12.56 2.20
N MET A 250 -8.69 12.28 2.12
CA MET A 250 -8.07 11.66 0.94
C MET A 250 -7.32 10.39 1.34
N TYR A 251 -7.53 9.31 0.59
CA TYR A 251 -6.77 8.06 0.70
C TYR A 251 -5.94 7.85 -0.58
N LEU A 252 -4.64 7.59 -0.42
CA LEU A 252 -3.74 7.31 -1.54
C LEU A 252 -2.62 6.34 -1.16
N VAL A 253 -2.06 5.65 -2.16
CA VAL A 253 -0.90 4.76 -2.02
C VAL A 253 0.26 5.33 -2.85
N PRO A 254 1.15 6.16 -2.28
CA PRO A 254 2.05 6.97 -3.09
C PRO A 254 3.26 6.22 -3.64
N ILE A 255 3.65 5.09 -3.05
CA ILE A 255 4.81 4.29 -3.45
C ILE A 255 4.35 2.89 -3.84
N GLY A 256 4.65 2.46 -5.06
CA GLY A 256 4.23 1.16 -5.57
C GLY A 256 2.70 0.99 -5.52
N GLN A 257 1.99 2.00 -6.00
CA GLN A 257 0.54 2.17 -5.94
C GLN A 257 -0.20 0.87 -6.27
N ASN A 258 -1.23 0.53 -5.50
CA ASN A 258 -2.02 -0.66 -5.75
C ASN A 258 -3.32 -0.29 -6.50
N PRO A 259 -3.48 -0.65 -7.78
CA PRO A 259 -2.79 -1.76 -8.47
C PRO A 259 -1.68 -1.36 -9.47
N SER A 260 -1.49 -0.07 -9.76
CA SER A 260 -0.73 0.38 -10.94
C SER A 260 0.79 0.17 -10.88
N GLY A 261 1.36 0.08 -9.68
CA GLY A 261 2.81 0.14 -9.42
C GLY A 261 3.42 1.54 -9.52
N ALA A 262 2.59 2.58 -9.71
CA ALA A 262 3.04 3.97 -9.83
C ALA A 262 3.71 4.49 -8.55
N THR A 263 4.57 5.49 -8.69
CA THR A 263 5.29 6.11 -7.58
C THR A 263 5.30 7.63 -7.74
N MET A 264 4.75 8.33 -6.76
CA MET A 264 4.67 9.80 -6.73
C MET A 264 6.04 10.44 -6.51
N SER A 265 6.45 11.38 -7.38
CA SER A 265 7.65 12.18 -7.13
C SER A 265 7.49 13.15 -5.95
N PRO A 266 8.61 13.66 -5.39
CA PRO A 266 8.57 14.75 -4.40
C PRO A 266 7.78 15.97 -4.90
N LYS A 267 7.85 16.28 -6.20
CA LYS A 267 7.15 17.41 -6.81
C LYS A 267 5.64 17.20 -6.75
N ARG A 268 5.15 16.02 -7.21
CA ARG A 268 3.72 15.66 -7.16
C ARG A 268 3.18 15.70 -5.73
N LYS A 269 3.93 15.15 -4.76
CA LYS A 269 3.53 15.19 -3.34
C LYS A 269 3.41 16.61 -2.81
N LYS A 270 4.34 17.51 -3.17
CA LYS A 270 4.26 18.93 -2.77
C LYS A 270 3.04 19.62 -3.37
N GLU A 271 2.75 19.41 -4.66
CA GLU A 271 1.56 19.98 -5.32
C GLU A 271 0.25 19.50 -4.65
N ILE A 272 0.12 18.19 -4.42
CA ILE A 272 -1.05 17.61 -3.74
C ILE A 272 -1.18 18.15 -2.31
N TYR A 273 -0.06 18.27 -1.59
CA TYR A 273 -0.07 18.79 -0.22
C TYR A 273 -0.49 20.27 -0.18
N GLU A 274 -0.05 21.10 -1.15
CA GLU A 274 -0.49 22.50 -1.27
C GLU A 274 -2.00 22.61 -1.54
N ILE A 275 -2.54 21.73 -2.38
CA ILE A 275 -3.99 21.62 -2.62
C ILE A 275 -4.71 21.20 -1.33
N ALA A 276 -4.16 20.25 -0.57
CA ALA A 276 -4.71 19.84 0.71
C ALA A 276 -4.72 20.97 1.75
N VAL A 277 -3.70 21.82 1.77
CA VAL A 277 -3.69 23.04 2.59
C VAL A 277 -4.77 24.02 2.12
N LYS A 278 -4.90 24.24 0.81
CA LYS A 278 -5.84 25.20 0.22
C LYS A 278 -7.31 24.84 0.44
N TYR A 279 -7.64 23.56 0.32
CA TYR A 279 -9.02 23.06 0.42
C TYR A 279 -9.32 22.34 1.74
N ASP A 280 -8.38 22.41 2.69
CA ASP A 280 -8.54 21.83 4.02
C ASP A 280 -8.82 20.32 3.97
N ILE A 281 -7.88 19.56 3.43
CA ILE A 281 -7.98 18.11 3.24
C ILE A 281 -7.00 17.40 4.18
N ILE A 282 -7.42 16.29 4.78
CA ILE A 282 -6.58 15.35 5.52
C ILE A 282 -6.07 14.26 4.57
N ILE A 283 -4.76 14.02 4.60
CA ILE A 283 -4.09 13.04 3.73
C ILE A 283 -3.85 11.77 4.52
N VAL A 284 -4.41 10.65 4.04
CA VAL A 284 -4.10 9.32 4.56
C VAL A 284 -3.15 8.64 3.58
N GLU A 285 -1.89 8.58 4.00
CA GLU A 285 -0.79 7.97 3.25
C GLU A 285 -0.70 6.48 3.64
N ASP A 286 -1.28 5.57 2.83
CA ASP A 286 -1.14 4.12 3.02
C ASP A 286 0.09 3.60 2.28
N ASP A 287 1.14 3.21 3.01
CA ASP A 287 2.45 2.99 2.40
C ASP A 287 3.12 1.65 2.79
N PRO A 288 2.46 0.52 2.48
CA PRO A 288 2.98 -0.80 2.83
C PRO A 288 4.22 -1.19 2.01
N TYR A 289 4.55 -0.44 0.95
CA TYR A 289 5.62 -0.77 0.00
C TYR A 289 6.77 0.24 -0.01
N TYR A 290 6.82 1.19 0.93
CA TYR A 290 7.81 2.28 0.93
C TYR A 290 9.25 1.84 0.69
N PHE A 291 9.67 0.70 1.24
CA PHE A 291 11.05 0.20 1.11
C PHE A 291 11.28 -0.69 -0.12
N LEU A 292 10.25 -0.93 -0.93
CA LEU A 292 10.32 -1.67 -2.18
C LEU A 292 10.49 -0.72 -3.38
N GLN A 293 11.25 0.37 -3.22
CA GLN A 293 11.55 1.30 -4.31
C GLN A 293 12.70 0.79 -5.16
N GLU A 294 12.41 -0.01 -6.17
CA GLU A 294 13.38 -0.82 -6.92
C GLU A 294 14.15 -0.01 -7.99
N GLY A 295 13.74 1.23 -8.24
CA GLY A 295 14.28 2.05 -9.33
C GLY A 295 13.84 1.55 -10.71
N PRO A 296 14.39 2.10 -11.81
CA PRO A 296 13.98 1.74 -13.16
C PRO A 296 14.39 0.31 -13.56
N TYR A 297 13.54 -0.35 -14.34
CA TYR A 297 13.87 -1.64 -14.95
C TYR A 297 14.96 -1.50 -16.02
N ALA A 298 15.92 -2.42 -16.01
CA ALA A 298 16.92 -2.58 -17.06
C ALA A 298 16.83 -3.99 -17.67
N ALA A 299 16.88 -4.06 -19.00
CA ALA A 299 16.92 -5.34 -19.70
C ALA A 299 18.25 -6.08 -19.42
N PRO A 300 18.30 -7.42 -19.51
CA PRO A 300 19.47 -8.21 -19.10
C PRO A 300 20.80 -7.72 -19.68
N THR A 301 20.81 -7.25 -20.93
CA THR A 301 22.01 -6.74 -21.63
C THR A 301 22.57 -5.44 -21.06
N PHE A 302 21.76 -4.67 -20.32
CA PHE A 302 22.12 -3.36 -19.76
C PHE A 302 22.21 -3.38 -18.23
N ARG A 303 21.98 -4.52 -17.58
CA ARG A 303 22.07 -4.63 -16.12
C ARG A 303 23.51 -4.51 -15.67
N GLN A 304 23.79 -3.50 -14.86
CA GLN A 304 25.05 -3.40 -14.14
C GLN A 304 25.05 -4.42 -12.99
N ARG A 305 26.23 -4.95 -12.67
CA ARG A 305 26.41 -5.77 -11.48
C ARG A 305 26.15 -4.88 -10.26
N ARG A 306 25.11 -5.20 -9.48
CA ARG A 306 24.78 -4.43 -8.28
C ARG A 306 25.94 -4.55 -7.28
N THR A 307 26.44 -3.40 -6.84
CA THR A 307 27.53 -3.29 -5.86
C THR A 307 27.04 -3.61 -4.44
N ASP A 308 27.98 -3.67 -3.49
CA ASP A 308 27.77 -4.09 -2.09
C ASP A 308 26.76 -3.22 -1.31
N ALA A 309 26.62 -3.47 0.00
CA ALA A 309 25.75 -2.70 0.89
C ALA A 309 26.06 -1.19 0.79
N GLU A 310 25.04 -0.40 0.43
CA GLU A 310 25.14 1.06 0.45
C GLU A 310 25.09 1.55 1.90
N ASP A 311 25.80 2.64 2.17
CA ASP A 311 25.67 3.35 3.44
C ASP A 311 24.19 3.68 3.71
N PRO A 312 23.66 3.40 4.93
CA PRO A 312 22.26 3.62 5.26
C PRO A 312 21.72 5.00 4.93
N GLU A 313 22.47 6.07 5.22
CA GLU A 313 22.00 7.45 4.98
C GLU A 313 21.98 7.75 3.48
N ASN A 314 23.02 7.31 2.75
CA ASN A 314 23.04 7.46 1.29
C ASN A 314 21.86 6.73 0.65
N TRP A 315 21.60 5.47 1.03
CA TRP A 315 20.47 4.70 0.52
C TRP A 315 19.12 5.36 0.83
N LEU A 316 18.89 5.78 2.07
CA LEU A 316 17.67 6.48 2.47
C LEU A 316 17.45 7.77 1.67
N SER A 317 18.52 8.46 1.29
CA SER A 317 18.43 9.68 0.47
C SER A 317 17.96 9.42 -0.97
N THR A 318 18.08 8.19 -1.47
CA THR A 318 17.61 7.79 -2.80
C THR A 318 16.10 7.54 -2.86
N LEU A 319 15.45 7.33 -1.70
CA LEU A 319 14.03 7.00 -1.61
C LEU A 319 13.17 8.27 -1.83
N ALA A 320 12.08 8.13 -2.59
CA ALA A 320 11.05 9.14 -2.68
C ALA A 320 10.47 9.41 -1.27
N PRO A 321 10.38 10.68 -0.84
CA PRO A 321 10.03 11.03 0.53
C PRO A 321 8.55 10.79 0.82
N SER A 322 8.21 10.48 2.07
CA SER A 322 6.83 10.46 2.57
C SER A 322 6.17 11.85 2.54
N PHE A 323 4.84 11.91 2.49
CA PHE A 323 4.08 13.14 2.72
C PHE A 323 4.40 13.81 4.06
N LEU A 324 4.81 13.06 5.09
CA LEU A 324 5.25 13.61 6.38
C LEU A 324 6.37 14.65 6.23
N LYS A 325 7.23 14.52 5.21
CA LYS A 325 8.32 15.48 4.94
C LYS A 325 7.82 16.86 4.53
N PHE A 326 6.58 16.96 4.04
CA PHE A 326 5.95 18.21 3.62
C PHE A 326 4.91 18.72 4.63
N ASP A 327 4.60 17.91 5.65
CA ASP A 327 3.45 18.10 6.54
C ASP A 327 3.65 19.15 7.64
N TRP A 328 3.75 20.41 7.25
CA TRP A 328 3.90 21.52 8.19
C TRP A 328 2.62 21.88 8.95
N GLN A 329 1.43 21.42 8.53
CA GLN A 329 0.15 21.66 9.21
C GLN A 329 -0.33 20.48 10.07
N GLY A 330 0.33 19.31 10.00
CA GLY A 330 -0.08 18.12 10.75
C GLY A 330 -1.31 17.41 10.17
N ARG A 331 -1.50 17.51 8.85
CA ARG A 331 -2.62 16.97 8.05
C ARG A 331 -2.40 15.55 7.57
N VAL A 332 -1.20 14.99 7.72
CA VAL A 332 -0.87 13.66 7.21
C VAL A 332 -1.05 12.62 8.29
N ILE A 333 -1.80 11.57 7.97
CA ILE A 333 -1.91 10.33 8.74
C ILE A 333 -1.25 9.24 7.91
N ARG A 334 -0.02 8.87 8.29
CA ARG A 334 0.75 7.82 7.62
C ARG A 334 0.46 6.46 8.23
N LEU A 335 0.18 5.47 7.39
CA LEU A 335 -0.06 4.07 7.77
C LEU A 335 1.13 3.20 7.34
N ASP A 336 1.87 2.67 8.31
CA ASP A 336 2.99 1.78 8.10
C ASP A 336 2.70 0.37 8.63
N THR A 337 3.28 -0.66 8.00
CA THR A 337 3.08 -2.05 8.39
C THR A 337 4.33 -2.90 8.34
N PHE A 338 4.42 -3.87 9.24
CA PHE A 338 5.40 -4.96 9.16
C PHE A 338 4.98 -6.08 8.21
N SER A 339 3.82 -5.99 7.56
CA SER A 339 3.29 -7.04 6.70
C SER A 339 4.17 -7.33 5.48
N LYS A 340 4.86 -6.31 4.95
CA LYS A 340 5.68 -6.42 3.74
C LYS A 340 7.18 -6.39 4.03
N THR A 341 7.56 -6.19 5.30
CA THR A 341 8.97 -6.08 5.72
C THR A 341 9.38 -7.16 6.73
N VAL A 342 8.43 -7.78 7.42
CA VAL A 342 8.68 -8.86 8.39
C VAL A 342 7.77 -10.06 8.08
N ALA A 343 6.47 -9.94 8.32
CA ALA A 343 5.50 -11.00 8.04
C ALA A 343 4.06 -10.49 8.12
N PRO A 344 3.18 -10.76 7.14
CA PRO A 344 1.76 -10.42 7.23
C PRO A 344 1.08 -11.05 8.44
N GLY A 345 1.44 -12.31 8.76
CA GLY A 345 0.88 -13.06 9.89
C GLY A 345 1.09 -12.40 11.26
N SER A 346 2.03 -11.47 11.40
CA SER A 346 2.26 -10.71 12.64
C SER A 346 1.07 -9.83 13.03
N ARG A 347 0.24 -9.42 12.06
CA ARG A 347 -0.85 -8.45 12.24
C ARG A 347 -0.35 -7.23 13.02
N LEU A 348 0.71 -6.59 12.52
CA LEU A 348 1.39 -5.50 13.21
C LEU A 348 1.74 -4.36 12.24
N GLY A 349 1.48 -3.15 12.69
CA GLY A 349 1.81 -1.90 12.01
C GLY A 349 1.78 -0.72 12.98
N TRP A 350 1.87 0.49 12.44
CA TRP A 350 1.74 1.72 13.22
C TRP A 350 1.17 2.86 12.38
N VAL A 351 0.61 3.85 13.07
CA VAL A 351 0.20 5.13 12.50
C VAL A 351 1.15 6.20 12.99
N THR A 352 1.59 7.08 12.11
CA THR A 352 2.25 8.35 12.46
C THR A 352 1.36 9.51 12.06
N ALA A 353 1.03 10.39 13.00
CA ALA A 353 0.20 11.56 12.73
C ALA A 353 0.47 12.69 13.73
N SER A 354 -0.20 13.84 13.57
CA SER A 354 -0.27 14.86 14.62
C SER A 354 -0.90 14.29 15.91
N PRO A 355 -0.61 14.84 17.09
CA PRO A 355 -1.15 14.33 18.36
C PRO A 355 -2.69 14.24 18.37
N LEU A 356 -3.37 15.17 17.68
CA LEU A 356 -4.81 15.18 17.52
C LEU A 356 -5.32 13.90 16.84
N PHE A 357 -4.77 13.58 15.67
CA PHE A 357 -5.22 12.42 14.89
C PHE A 357 -4.72 11.10 15.48
N ALA A 358 -3.51 11.08 16.06
CA ALA A 358 -3.01 9.92 16.78
C ALA A 358 -3.90 9.56 17.97
N ASP A 359 -4.39 10.55 18.73
CA ASP A 359 -5.33 10.33 19.82
C ASP A 359 -6.70 9.85 19.31
N ALA A 360 -7.23 10.45 18.23
CA ALA A 360 -8.49 10.02 17.64
C ALA A 360 -8.45 8.54 17.20
N VAL A 361 -7.40 8.12 16.49
CA VAL A 361 -7.18 6.73 16.07
C VAL A 361 -6.99 5.81 17.29
N LEU A 362 -6.24 6.27 18.30
CA LEU A 362 -6.05 5.54 19.56
C LEU A 362 -7.39 5.28 20.25
N ARG A 363 -8.24 6.30 20.41
CA ARG A 363 -9.58 6.19 21.02
C ARG A 363 -10.48 5.22 20.27
N VAL A 364 -10.30 5.04 18.96
CA VAL A 364 -10.97 3.96 18.22
C VAL A 364 -10.53 2.60 18.71
N ALA A 365 -9.22 2.38 18.76
CA ALA A 365 -8.62 1.13 19.19
C ALA A 365 -9.07 0.69 20.59
N GLU A 366 -9.22 1.63 21.53
CA GLU A 366 -9.56 1.31 22.93
C GLU A 366 -10.88 0.56 23.13
N VAL A 367 -11.79 0.63 22.16
CA VAL A 367 -13.10 -0.04 22.21
C VAL A 367 -13.31 -0.98 21.01
N SER A 368 -12.26 -1.26 20.25
CA SER A 368 -12.25 -2.23 19.17
C SER A 368 -11.15 -3.28 19.40
N THR A 369 -10.07 -3.23 18.64
CA THR A 369 -8.95 -4.18 18.67
C THR A 369 -8.09 -4.08 19.93
N GLN A 370 -8.29 -3.06 20.76
CA GLN A 370 -7.41 -2.67 21.86
C GLN A 370 -5.98 -2.43 21.38
N ALA A 371 -5.12 -3.43 21.50
CA ALA A 371 -3.72 -3.39 21.07
C ALA A 371 -3.41 -4.61 20.19
N PRO A 372 -2.33 -4.58 19.38
CA PRO A 372 -1.90 -5.75 18.66
C PRO A 372 -1.57 -6.93 19.59
N CYS A 373 -1.55 -8.16 19.07
CA CYS A 373 -1.30 -9.35 19.88
C CYS A 373 0.05 -9.29 20.61
N GLY A 374 0.05 -9.53 21.92
CA GLY A 374 1.24 -9.50 22.78
C GLY A 374 2.39 -10.38 22.30
N PHE A 375 2.09 -11.60 21.83
CA PHE A 375 3.11 -12.52 21.29
C PHE A 375 3.80 -11.96 20.04
N GLY A 376 3.00 -11.48 19.08
CA GLY A 376 3.52 -10.92 17.82
C GLY A 376 4.32 -9.64 18.07
N GLN A 377 3.80 -8.75 18.91
CA GLN A 377 4.53 -7.55 19.35
C GLN A 377 5.85 -7.91 20.02
N SER A 378 5.86 -8.85 20.97
CA SER A 378 7.08 -9.21 21.70
C SER A 378 8.17 -9.79 20.82
N LEU A 379 7.85 -10.68 19.87
CA LEU A 379 8.86 -11.24 18.98
C LEU A 379 9.45 -10.21 18.02
N VAL A 380 8.60 -9.38 17.42
CA VAL A 380 9.07 -8.31 16.52
C VAL A 380 9.88 -7.28 17.30
N THR A 381 9.48 -6.97 18.52
CA THR A 381 10.22 -6.05 19.40
C THR A 381 11.56 -6.61 19.81
N GLU A 382 11.65 -7.90 20.15
CA GLU A 382 12.92 -8.54 20.49
C GLU A 382 13.86 -8.50 19.27
N LEU A 383 13.35 -8.86 18.11
CA LEU A 383 14.09 -8.83 16.85
C LEU A 383 14.63 -7.42 16.56
N LEU A 384 13.77 -6.40 16.58
CA LEU A 384 14.12 -5.06 16.15
C LEU A 384 14.87 -4.25 17.20
N VAL A 385 14.51 -4.36 18.48
CA VAL A 385 15.06 -3.50 19.54
C VAL A 385 16.32 -4.10 20.15
N ASN A 386 16.33 -5.40 20.42
CA ASN A 386 17.41 -6.04 21.18
C ASN A 386 18.45 -6.75 20.30
N HIS A 387 18.10 -7.13 19.06
CA HIS A 387 19.00 -7.89 18.18
C HIS A 387 19.47 -7.09 16.95
N TRP A 388 18.55 -6.51 16.21
CA TRP A 388 18.86 -5.80 14.97
C TRP A 388 19.23 -4.33 15.22
N GLY A 389 18.43 -3.62 16.01
CA GLY A 389 18.51 -2.16 16.05
C GLY A 389 18.16 -1.53 14.70
N PHE A 390 18.32 -0.21 14.63
CA PHE A 390 18.02 0.56 13.42
C PHE A 390 18.87 0.12 12.22
N ASP A 391 20.20 0.09 12.37
CA ASP A 391 21.13 -0.11 11.26
C ASP A 391 20.98 -1.47 10.57
N LYS A 392 20.86 -2.55 11.35
CA LYS A 392 20.67 -3.89 10.79
C LYS A 392 19.29 -4.04 10.17
N TYR A 393 18.27 -3.36 10.71
CA TYR A 393 16.96 -3.35 10.08
C TYR A 393 16.98 -2.61 8.74
N ILE A 394 17.67 -1.47 8.64
CA ILE A 394 17.91 -0.80 7.36
C ILE A 394 18.64 -1.73 6.37
N ARG A 395 19.68 -2.45 6.82
CA ARG A 395 20.37 -3.43 5.97
C ARG A 395 19.46 -4.54 5.47
N TRP A 396 18.54 -5.01 6.32
CA TRP A 396 17.51 -5.99 5.94
C TRP A 396 16.56 -5.42 4.88
N LEU A 397 16.08 -4.19 5.05
CA LEU A 397 15.20 -3.50 4.10
C LEU A 397 15.88 -3.28 2.74
N GLN A 398 17.17 -2.90 2.72
CA GLN A 398 17.98 -2.87 1.48
C GLN A 398 18.04 -4.25 0.81
N GLY A 399 18.16 -5.32 1.60
CA GLY A 399 18.12 -6.69 1.11
C GLY A 399 16.77 -7.01 0.44
N LEU A 400 15.67 -6.70 1.11
CA LEU A 400 14.32 -6.87 0.56
C LEU A 400 14.11 -6.09 -0.73
N GLN A 401 14.52 -4.82 -0.78
CA GLN A 401 14.46 -4.00 -2.00
C GLN A 401 15.14 -4.73 -3.17
N ARG A 402 16.38 -5.23 -2.96
CA ARG A 402 17.14 -5.95 -3.99
C ARG A 402 16.43 -7.21 -4.48
N GLU A 403 15.88 -7.99 -3.56
CA GLU A 403 15.12 -9.20 -3.90
C GLU A 403 13.88 -8.89 -4.72
N TYR A 404 13.13 -7.85 -4.34
CA TYR A 404 11.95 -7.43 -5.12
C TYR A 404 12.35 -6.85 -6.47
N THR A 405 13.48 -6.14 -6.57
CA THR A 405 14.03 -5.71 -7.87
C THR A 405 14.35 -6.93 -8.75
N ASN A 406 14.96 -7.98 -8.19
CA ASN A 406 15.24 -9.21 -8.94
C ASN A 406 13.96 -9.91 -9.41
N ARG A 407 12.94 -9.98 -8.56
CA ARG A 407 11.64 -10.57 -8.90
C ARG A 407 10.91 -9.78 -9.98
N ARG A 408 10.90 -8.45 -9.88
CA ARG A 408 10.38 -7.53 -10.90
C ARG A 408 11.08 -7.77 -12.24
N ASP A 409 12.40 -7.82 -12.23
CA ASP A 409 13.22 -8.08 -13.42
C ASP A 409 12.92 -9.46 -14.02
N MET A 410 12.80 -10.51 -13.20
CA MET A 410 12.45 -11.87 -13.63
C MET A 410 11.08 -11.96 -14.31
N LEU A 411 10.05 -11.31 -13.76
CA LEU A 411 8.72 -11.30 -14.36
C LEU A 411 8.74 -10.59 -15.72
N ILE A 412 9.38 -9.42 -15.80
CA ILE A 412 9.46 -8.65 -17.06
C ILE A 412 10.30 -9.40 -18.10
N ASP A 413 11.37 -10.09 -17.70
CA ASP A 413 12.15 -10.96 -18.58
C ASP A 413 11.31 -12.14 -19.09
N ALA A 414 10.47 -12.73 -18.24
CA ALA A 414 9.56 -13.80 -18.63
C ALA A 414 8.49 -13.30 -19.62
N ILE A 415 8.01 -12.06 -19.49
CA ILE A 415 7.18 -11.43 -20.51
C ILE A 415 7.96 -11.31 -21.82
N ALA A 416 9.20 -10.79 -21.77
CA ALA A 416 10.04 -10.63 -22.95
C ALA A 416 10.47 -11.97 -23.59
N SER A 417 10.41 -13.10 -22.87
CA SER A 417 10.67 -14.42 -23.45
C SER A 417 9.48 -14.96 -24.25
N GLU A 418 8.25 -14.56 -23.93
CA GLU A 418 7.03 -15.08 -24.56
C GLU A 418 6.42 -14.15 -25.61
N PHE A 419 6.77 -12.86 -25.58
CA PHE A 419 6.22 -11.82 -26.46
C PHE A 419 7.32 -11.02 -27.18
N ASP A 420 6.99 -10.46 -28.34
CA ASP A 420 7.82 -9.41 -28.95
C ASP A 420 7.56 -8.09 -28.21
N VAL A 421 8.49 -7.70 -27.33
CA VAL A 421 8.39 -6.48 -26.52
C VAL A 421 9.17 -5.34 -27.17
N PHE A 422 8.52 -4.19 -27.32
CA PHE A 422 9.10 -2.99 -27.92
C PHE A 422 8.64 -1.73 -27.18
N GLU A 423 9.39 -0.65 -27.33
CA GLU A 423 9.03 0.63 -26.73
C GLU A 423 7.90 1.28 -27.54
N GLY A 424 6.80 1.60 -26.86
CA GLY A 424 5.70 2.34 -27.45
C GLY A 424 6.14 3.77 -27.76
N THR A 425 5.67 4.33 -28.88
CA THR A 425 5.78 5.77 -29.11
C THR A 425 4.75 6.48 -28.24
N SER A 426 5.11 6.85 -27.03
CA SER A 426 4.30 7.78 -26.24
C SER A 426 4.33 9.16 -26.92
N ALA A 427 3.17 9.79 -27.02
CA ALA A 427 2.92 11.15 -27.49
C ALA A 427 3.95 12.19 -26.96
N PRO A 428 4.18 13.33 -27.67
CA PRO A 428 5.28 14.25 -27.42
C PRO A 428 5.36 14.70 -25.96
N ASN A 429 6.48 14.41 -25.29
CA ASN A 429 6.99 15.04 -24.04
C ASN A 429 6.06 15.21 -22.82
N PHE A 430 4.79 14.78 -22.85
CA PHE A 430 3.83 14.99 -21.75
C PHE A 430 4.02 14.01 -20.57
N PHE A 431 4.64 12.85 -20.81
CA PHE A 431 4.79 11.77 -19.81
C PHE A 431 6.14 11.76 -19.07
N GLY A 432 6.87 12.88 -19.07
CA GLY A 432 8.14 12.99 -18.33
C GLY A 432 9.21 11.96 -18.70
N GLY A 433 9.13 11.32 -19.88
CA GLY A 433 10.11 10.34 -20.35
C GLY A 433 9.93 8.91 -19.81
N ALA A 434 8.77 8.55 -19.25
CA ALA A 434 8.51 7.19 -18.79
C ALA A 434 8.44 6.18 -19.95
N ARG A 435 9.10 5.03 -19.77
CA ARG A 435 9.21 3.98 -20.78
C ARG A 435 7.98 3.06 -20.78
N ILE A 436 7.10 3.23 -21.77
CA ILE A 436 5.96 2.33 -22.00
C ILE A 436 6.44 1.14 -22.84
N LEU A 437 6.24 -0.08 -22.33
CA LEU A 437 6.52 -1.30 -23.07
C LEU A 437 5.23 -1.85 -23.68
N CYS A 438 5.24 -2.00 -25.00
CA CYS A 438 4.19 -2.68 -25.75
C CYS A 438 4.63 -4.11 -26.06
N ALA A 439 3.67 -5.02 -26.11
CA ALA A 439 3.89 -6.43 -26.39
C ALA A 439 2.88 -6.93 -27.43
N ARG A 440 3.35 -7.81 -28.30
CA ARG A 440 2.54 -8.51 -29.32
C ARG A 440 2.98 -9.97 -29.43
N GLU A 441 2.28 -10.73 -30.28
CA GLU A 441 2.68 -12.10 -30.57
C GLU A 441 4.14 -12.18 -31.03
N LYS A 442 4.89 -13.11 -30.43
CA LYS A 442 6.26 -13.41 -30.83
C LYS A 442 6.30 -13.98 -32.25
N LYS A 443 6.86 -13.24 -33.21
CA LYS A 443 6.99 -13.73 -34.59
C LYS A 443 8.15 -14.74 -34.70
N SER A 444 7.96 -15.82 -35.45
CA SER A 444 9.03 -16.79 -35.75
C SER A 444 10.24 -16.11 -36.38
N SER A 445 11.45 -16.55 -36.01
CA SER A 445 12.75 -16.05 -36.50
C SER A 445 12.86 -15.99 -38.04
N TRP A 446 12.07 -16.80 -38.76
CA TRP A 446 12.01 -16.86 -40.23
C TRP A 446 11.22 -15.71 -40.88
N ASN A 447 10.34 -15.03 -40.15
CA ASN A 447 9.49 -13.95 -40.66
C ASN A 447 10.12 -12.55 -40.53
N LYS A 448 11.44 -12.44 -40.28
CA LYS A 448 12.16 -11.16 -40.10
C LYS A 448 12.26 -10.27 -41.35
N PHE A 449 11.77 -10.73 -42.51
CA PHE A 449 11.76 -9.96 -43.77
C PHE A 449 10.44 -9.24 -44.07
N GLY A 450 9.45 -9.29 -43.17
CA GLY A 450 8.23 -8.49 -43.28
C GLY A 450 8.48 -7.03 -42.90
N TYR A 451 8.06 -6.10 -43.74
CA TYR A 451 8.05 -4.66 -43.43
C TYR A 451 7.26 -4.42 -42.13
N ALA A 452 7.76 -3.51 -41.29
CA ALA A 452 7.09 -3.12 -40.06
C ALA A 452 5.71 -2.53 -40.40
N ASP A 453 4.65 -3.30 -40.11
CA ASP A 453 3.28 -2.83 -40.19
C ASP A 453 3.08 -1.67 -39.20
N GLU A 454 2.21 -0.74 -39.56
CA GLU A 454 1.97 0.54 -38.90
C GLU A 454 1.89 0.38 -37.38
N LYS A 455 2.72 1.14 -36.65
CA LYS A 455 2.81 1.10 -35.18
C LYS A 455 1.41 1.16 -34.55
N GLY A 456 0.96 0.05 -33.95
CA GLY A 456 -0.25 -0.01 -33.13
C GLY A 456 -1.28 -1.09 -33.50
N LYS A 457 -1.37 -1.53 -34.77
CA LYS A 457 -2.41 -2.48 -35.23
C LYS A 457 -2.30 -3.90 -34.67
N ASP A 458 -1.09 -4.30 -34.26
CA ASP A 458 -0.78 -5.66 -33.77
C ASP A 458 -0.50 -5.71 -32.25
N THR A 459 -0.65 -4.60 -31.52
CA THR A 459 -0.32 -4.57 -30.08
C THR A 459 -1.37 -5.33 -29.28
N TRP A 460 -0.98 -6.33 -28.49
CA TRP A 460 -1.91 -7.07 -27.63
C TRP A 460 -2.08 -6.39 -26.28
N PHE A 461 -0.97 -5.94 -25.69
CA PHE A 461 -0.99 -5.24 -24.43
C PHE A 461 0.18 -4.28 -24.27
N SER A 462 0.05 -3.38 -23.30
CA SER A 462 1.11 -2.49 -22.86
C SER A 462 1.18 -2.45 -21.34
N PHE A 463 2.35 -2.18 -20.81
CA PHE A 463 2.56 -1.98 -19.38
C PHE A 463 3.73 -1.03 -19.16
N ILE A 464 3.80 -0.50 -17.95
CA ILE A 464 4.93 0.31 -17.49
C ILE A 464 5.70 -0.55 -16.49
N PRO A 465 6.99 -0.76 -16.69
CA PRO A 465 7.82 -1.41 -15.68
C PRO A 465 7.70 -0.66 -14.35
N PRO A 466 7.11 -1.27 -13.30
CA PRO A 466 6.91 -0.59 -12.04
C PRO A 466 8.27 -0.24 -11.44
N THR A 467 8.42 0.95 -10.88
CA THR A 467 9.66 1.36 -10.20
C THR A 467 9.63 1.04 -8.71
N SER A 468 8.49 0.60 -8.20
CA SER A 468 8.31 0.23 -6.80
C SER A 468 7.21 -0.80 -6.61
N GLY A 469 7.26 -1.51 -5.48
CA GLY A 469 6.17 -2.33 -4.99
C GLY A 469 6.29 -3.79 -5.40
N MET A 470 5.18 -4.36 -5.87
CA MET A 470 5.11 -5.80 -6.17
C MET A 470 4.11 -6.15 -7.28
N PHE A 471 3.71 -5.16 -8.08
CA PHE A 471 2.65 -5.28 -9.08
C PHE A 471 3.09 -4.71 -10.43
N VAL A 472 2.78 -5.43 -11.50
CA VAL A 472 2.80 -4.92 -12.88
C VAL A 472 1.35 -4.73 -13.32
N TRP A 473 1.02 -3.54 -13.78
CA TRP A 473 -0.29 -3.22 -14.32
C TRP A 473 -0.27 -3.31 -15.85
N VAL A 474 -1.06 -4.23 -16.37
CA VAL A 474 -1.12 -4.57 -17.79
C VAL A 474 -2.42 -4.05 -18.38
N ARG A 475 -2.31 -3.27 -19.45
CA ARG A 475 -3.42 -2.74 -20.26
C ARG A 475 -3.52 -3.57 -21.54
N ILE A 476 -4.59 -4.34 -21.71
CA ILE A 476 -4.89 -5.14 -22.91
C ILE A 476 -5.61 -4.26 -23.93
N HIS A 477 -5.17 -4.27 -25.19
CA HIS A 477 -5.70 -3.41 -26.25
C HIS A 477 -6.87 -4.11 -26.94
N LEU A 478 -8.08 -3.99 -26.38
CA LEU A 478 -9.28 -4.66 -26.89
C LEU A 478 -9.64 -4.21 -28.31
N VAL A 479 -9.26 -2.99 -28.71
CA VAL A 479 -9.42 -2.47 -30.08
C VAL A 479 -8.85 -3.37 -31.17
N ASN A 480 -7.85 -4.18 -30.83
CA ASN A 480 -7.18 -5.11 -31.74
C ASN A 480 -7.83 -6.51 -31.72
N HIS A 481 -8.86 -6.74 -30.91
CA HIS A 481 -9.63 -7.97 -30.89
C HIS A 481 -10.63 -8.02 -32.07
N PRO A 482 -10.75 -9.14 -32.82
CA PRO A 482 -11.61 -9.24 -34.01
C PRO A 482 -13.10 -8.96 -33.76
N ALA A 483 -13.56 -9.15 -32.52
CA ALA A 483 -14.94 -8.87 -32.11
C ALA A 483 -15.15 -7.44 -31.58
N TYR A 484 -14.12 -6.62 -31.37
CA TYR A 484 -14.28 -5.28 -30.78
C TYR A 484 -15.25 -4.37 -31.55
N ARG A 485 -15.16 -4.36 -32.88
CA ARG A 485 -16.04 -3.57 -33.76
C ARG A 485 -17.38 -4.25 -34.07
N ARG A 486 -17.52 -5.53 -33.72
CA ARG A 486 -18.79 -6.26 -33.85
C ARG A 486 -19.51 -6.03 -32.52
N LYS A 487 -20.59 -5.25 -32.50
CA LYS A 487 -21.42 -5.12 -31.30
C LYS A 487 -21.69 -6.53 -30.75
N LEU A 488 -21.31 -6.77 -29.49
CA LEU A 488 -21.60 -8.04 -28.81
C LEU A 488 -23.08 -8.37 -29.03
N SER A 489 -23.38 -9.64 -29.29
CA SER A 489 -24.77 -10.07 -29.44
C SER A 489 -25.55 -9.65 -28.18
N PRO A 490 -26.80 -9.16 -28.28
CA PRO A 490 -27.64 -8.91 -27.11
C PRO A 490 -27.78 -10.10 -26.16
N ASP A 491 -27.54 -11.32 -26.67
CA ASP A 491 -27.60 -12.58 -25.93
C ASP A 491 -26.28 -12.98 -25.23
N ASP A 492 -25.21 -12.18 -25.36
CA ASP A 492 -23.90 -12.44 -24.76
C ASP A 492 -23.56 -11.35 -23.74
N PRO A 493 -23.94 -11.55 -22.46
CA PRO A 493 -23.82 -10.51 -21.44
C PRO A 493 -22.37 -10.25 -21.02
N ALA A 494 -21.42 -11.13 -21.37
CA ALA A 494 -20.05 -11.03 -20.89
C ALA A 494 -19.20 -10.07 -21.73
N THR A 495 -18.53 -9.13 -21.06
CA THR A 495 -17.59 -8.20 -21.70
C THR A 495 -16.37 -8.97 -22.25
N LEU A 496 -15.66 -8.37 -23.20
CA LEU A 496 -14.40 -8.95 -23.72
C LEU A 496 -13.36 -9.14 -22.61
N GLU A 497 -13.36 -8.25 -21.63
CA GLU A 497 -12.48 -8.32 -20.46
C GLU A 497 -12.82 -9.52 -19.56
N GLU A 498 -14.10 -9.79 -19.27
CA GLU A 498 -14.54 -10.97 -18.51
C GLU A 498 -14.20 -12.28 -19.24
N LYS A 499 -14.42 -12.33 -20.56
CA LYS A 499 -14.06 -13.49 -21.38
C LYS A 499 -12.56 -13.78 -21.33
N LEU A 500 -11.74 -12.74 -21.40
CA LEU A 500 -10.30 -12.89 -21.26
C LEU A 500 -9.92 -13.40 -19.87
N PHE A 501 -10.51 -12.86 -18.80
CA PHE A 501 -10.28 -13.36 -17.44
C PHE A 501 -10.63 -14.84 -17.30
N ILE A 502 -11.80 -15.28 -17.79
CA ILE A 502 -12.22 -16.69 -17.79
C ILE A 502 -11.23 -17.54 -18.57
N THR A 503 -10.83 -17.11 -19.77
CA THR A 503 -9.85 -17.83 -20.61
C THR A 503 -8.50 -18.01 -19.90
N ILE A 504 -8.04 -16.99 -19.19
CA ILE A 504 -6.80 -17.04 -18.39
C ILE A 504 -6.95 -18.04 -17.22
N ALA A 505 -8.08 -17.97 -16.49
CA ALA A 505 -8.38 -18.85 -15.36
C ALA A 505 -8.52 -20.33 -15.76
N GLU A 506 -9.22 -20.63 -16.86
CA GLU A 506 -9.40 -21.99 -17.39
C GLU A 506 -8.07 -22.62 -17.84
N LYS A 507 -7.08 -21.79 -18.18
CA LYS A 507 -5.71 -22.24 -18.47
C LYS A 507 -4.83 -22.38 -17.21
N ASN A 508 -5.41 -22.31 -16.02
CA ASN A 508 -4.75 -22.43 -14.71
C ASN A 508 -3.80 -21.27 -14.36
N LEU A 509 -4.09 -20.06 -14.82
CA LEU A 509 -3.43 -18.85 -14.36
C LEU A 509 -4.44 -17.92 -13.69
N ILE A 510 -4.11 -17.38 -12.52
CA ILE A 510 -4.93 -16.36 -11.85
C ILE A 510 -4.14 -15.07 -11.77
N ILE A 511 -4.67 -14.03 -12.40
CA ILE A 511 -4.21 -12.64 -12.27
C ILE A 511 -5.43 -11.78 -11.92
N ALA A 512 -5.21 -10.66 -11.21
CA ALA A 512 -6.33 -9.90 -10.70
C ALA A 512 -6.90 -8.99 -11.79
N PRO A 513 -8.20 -9.07 -12.09
CA PRO A 513 -8.83 -8.21 -13.08
C PRO A 513 -8.93 -6.77 -12.61
N GLY A 514 -8.96 -5.83 -13.56
CA GLY A 514 -8.86 -4.41 -13.28
C GLY A 514 -10.07 -3.84 -12.56
N TRP A 515 -11.26 -4.29 -12.95
CA TRP A 515 -12.53 -3.83 -12.36
C TRP A 515 -12.63 -4.08 -10.84
N PHE A 516 -11.86 -5.03 -10.28
CA PHE A 516 -11.76 -5.20 -8.82
C PHE A 516 -11.19 -3.96 -8.11
N PHE A 517 -10.40 -3.15 -8.81
CA PHE A 517 -9.69 -2.00 -8.27
C PHE A 517 -10.33 -0.66 -8.65
N SER A 518 -11.32 -0.67 -9.55
CA SER A 518 -12.01 0.55 -9.98
C SER A 518 -12.72 1.20 -8.81
N THR A 519 -12.57 2.51 -8.66
CA THR A 519 -13.42 3.31 -7.77
C THR A 519 -14.57 3.99 -8.51
N ARG A 520 -14.60 3.89 -9.85
CA ARG A 520 -15.74 4.26 -10.67
C ARG A 520 -16.81 3.17 -10.49
N LEU A 521 -17.94 3.53 -9.87
CA LEU A 521 -19.05 2.61 -9.66
C LEU A 521 -19.85 2.50 -10.96
N GLU A 522 -19.44 1.61 -11.87
CA GLU A 522 -20.32 1.18 -12.96
C GLU A 522 -21.26 0.06 -12.51
N ASP A 523 -20.94 -0.58 -11.38
CA ASP A 523 -21.59 -1.78 -10.86
C ASP A 523 -22.21 -1.52 -9.48
N GLU A 524 -23.49 -1.82 -9.33
CA GLU A 524 -24.29 -1.74 -8.09
C GLU A 524 -23.74 -2.65 -6.97
N THR A 525 -22.72 -3.49 -7.25
CA THR A 525 -22.20 -4.52 -6.35
C THR A 525 -21.42 -3.98 -5.14
N LEU A 526 -20.80 -2.80 -5.24
CA LEU A 526 -20.10 -2.15 -4.12
C LEU A 526 -21.07 -1.55 -3.10
N LEU A 527 -22.31 -1.28 -3.52
CA LEU A 527 -23.39 -0.72 -2.74
C LEU A 527 -24.52 -1.76 -2.71
N GLY A 528 -24.32 -2.90 -2.03
CA GLY A 528 -25.39 -3.91 -1.89
C GLY A 528 -26.71 -3.26 -1.45
N GLU A 529 -27.85 -3.85 -1.87
CA GLU A 529 -29.28 -3.44 -1.81
C GLU A 529 -29.81 -2.72 -0.54
N ALA A 530 -29.04 -1.85 0.08
CA ALA A 530 -29.48 -0.95 1.12
C ALA A 530 -30.02 0.27 0.40
N ASP A 531 -31.34 0.45 0.41
CA ASP A 531 -32.02 1.68 0.01
C ASP A 531 -31.35 2.87 0.73
N PHE A 532 -30.41 3.53 0.06
CA PHE A 532 -29.80 4.74 0.58
C PHE A 532 -30.68 5.90 0.14
N PRO A 533 -31.00 6.87 1.02
CA PRO A 533 -31.73 8.08 0.64
C PRO A 533 -31.05 8.95 -0.45
N GLY A 534 -29.91 8.50 -1.00
CA GLY A 534 -29.12 9.12 -2.05
C GLY A 534 -28.95 8.28 -3.32
N ASP A 535 -29.66 7.16 -3.51
CA ASP A 535 -29.49 6.31 -4.71
C ASP A 535 -29.70 7.08 -6.02
N THR A 536 -30.55 8.10 -6.04
CA THR A 536 -30.71 9.01 -7.20
C THR A 536 -29.50 9.91 -7.44
N ILE A 537 -28.80 10.30 -6.36
CA ILE A 537 -27.65 11.23 -6.38
C ILE A 537 -26.37 10.46 -6.70
N VAL A 538 -26.18 9.27 -6.10
CA VAL A 538 -25.09 8.36 -6.43
C VAL A 538 -25.20 7.95 -7.90
N ASN A 539 -26.37 7.48 -8.35
CA ASN A 539 -26.58 7.19 -9.78
C ASN A 539 -26.41 8.43 -10.69
N GLY A 540 -26.68 9.64 -10.19
CA GLY A 540 -26.43 10.90 -10.90
C GLY A 540 -24.95 11.27 -11.01
N LEU A 541 -24.18 11.09 -9.93
CA LEU A 541 -22.73 11.26 -9.87
C LEU A 541 -22.03 10.31 -10.85
N LEU A 542 -22.49 9.05 -10.91
CA LEU A 542 -21.95 8.01 -11.78
C LEU A 542 -22.20 8.29 -13.26
N LYS A 543 -23.41 8.74 -13.62
CA LYS A 543 -23.72 9.16 -15.00
C LYS A 543 -22.95 10.42 -15.43
N SER A 544 -22.57 11.28 -14.50
CA SER A 544 -21.80 12.50 -14.81
C SER A 544 -20.30 12.27 -14.95
N GLN A 545 -19.75 11.21 -14.34
CA GLN A 545 -18.31 10.88 -14.37
C GLN A 545 -17.91 9.91 -15.49
N ALA A 546 -18.87 9.23 -16.14
CA ALA A 546 -18.62 8.39 -17.30
C ALA A 546 -18.07 9.16 -18.54
N ASN A 547 -18.02 10.50 -18.49
CA ASN A 547 -17.55 11.38 -19.56
C ASN A 547 -16.23 12.14 -19.21
N VAL A 548 -15.39 11.61 -18.31
CA VAL A 548 -14.12 12.26 -17.95
C VAL A 548 -12.92 11.45 -18.48
N ASP A 549 -12.14 12.13 -19.31
CA ASP A 549 -11.02 11.67 -20.14
C ASP A 549 -10.01 10.73 -19.46
N ASP A 550 -9.51 9.78 -20.26
CA ASP A 550 -8.35 8.91 -19.98
C ASP A 550 -7.12 9.77 -19.62
N PRO A 551 -6.41 9.46 -18.52
CA PRO A 551 -5.22 10.22 -18.10
C PRO A 551 -4.01 10.13 -19.04
N THR A 552 -4.07 9.39 -20.15
CA THR A 552 -2.99 9.33 -21.14
C THR A 552 -2.89 10.55 -22.08
N GLY A 553 -3.74 11.56 -21.93
CA GLY A 553 -3.53 12.86 -22.59
C GLY A 553 -3.63 12.85 -24.12
N ASP A 554 -4.07 11.75 -24.70
CA ASP A 554 -4.62 11.63 -26.03
C ASP A 554 -6.06 12.15 -25.99
N GLY A 555 -6.23 13.47 -26.13
CA GLY A 555 -7.52 14.16 -26.20
C GLY A 555 -8.36 13.83 -27.44
N ALA A 556 -8.48 12.54 -27.78
CA ALA A 556 -9.46 12.00 -28.70
C ALA A 556 -10.52 11.27 -27.86
N ASP A 557 -11.80 11.43 -28.20
CA ASP A 557 -12.94 10.67 -27.63
C ASP A 557 -12.61 9.17 -27.51
N HIS A 558 -12.12 8.72 -26.35
CA HIS A 558 -11.74 7.34 -26.11
C HIS A 558 -12.83 6.64 -25.29
N ASP A 559 -13.61 5.82 -25.99
CA ASP A 559 -14.51 4.82 -25.43
C ASP A 559 -13.80 3.96 -24.35
N PRO A 560 -14.23 3.97 -23.07
CA PRO A 560 -13.63 3.17 -22.00
C PRO A 560 -13.61 1.66 -22.33
N ALA A 561 -14.44 1.20 -23.27
CA ALA A 561 -14.44 -0.18 -23.74
C ALA A 561 -13.15 -0.61 -24.47
N GLN A 562 -12.23 0.31 -24.79
CA GLN A 562 -11.04 0.02 -25.58
C GLN A 562 -9.99 -0.84 -24.88
N TYR A 563 -10.02 -0.93 -23.56
CA TYR A 563 -8.96 -1.59 -22.80
C TYR A 563 -9.48 -2.43 -21.64
N ALA A 564 -8.92 -3.63 -21.48
CA ALA A 564 -9.02 -4.41 -20.25
C ALA A 564 -7.77 -4.18 -19.40
N HIS A 565 -7.89 -4.33 -18.09
CA HIS A 565 -6.77 -4.15 -17.18
C HIS A 565 -6.54 -5.36 -16.29
N PHE A 566 -5.27 -5.69 -16.03
CA PHE A 566 -4.92 -6.77 -15.12
C PHE A 566 -3.71 -6.40 -14.26
N ARG A 567 -3.77 -6.78 -12.98
CA ARG A 567 -2.63 -6.69 -12.06
C ARG A 567 -1.95 -8.05 -11.95
N ILE A 568 -0.66 -8.11 -12.32
CA ILE A 568 0.20 -9.27 -12.16
C ILE A 568 1.15 -9.02 -10.98
N ALA A 569 1.11 -9.88 -9.96
CA ALA A 569 1.99 -9.76 -8.80
C ALA A 569 3.27 -10.60 -8.96
N PHE A 570 4.42 -10.06 -8.59
CA PHE A 570 5.71 -10.77 -8.58
C PHE A 570 6.22 -11.10 -7.16
N SER A 571 5.33 -11.04 -6.16
CA SER A 571 5.70 -11.22 -4.75
C SER A 571 5.88 -12.67 -4.30
N SER A 572 5.05 -13.60 -4.77
CA SER A 572 4.95 -14.96 -4.20
C SER A 572 5.50 -16.07 -5.10
N ALA A 573 5.34 -15.95 -6.42
CA ALA A 573 5.76 -16.96 -7.38
C ALA A 573 7.30 -17.15 -7.40
N SER A 574 7.75 -18.38 -7.66
CA SER A 574 9.16 -18.65 -7.96
C SER A 574 9.52 -18.17 -9.37
N GLU A 575 10.81 -18.14 -9.72
CA GLU A 575 11.23 -17.77 -11.08
C GLU A 575 10.65 -18.72 -12.15
N SER A 576 10.63 -20.03 -11.87
CA SER A 576 10.05 -21.04 -12.78
C SER A 576 8.54 -20.86 -12.92
N ASP A 577 7.84 -20.60 -11.81
CA ASP A 577 6.39 -20.33 -11.84
C ASP A 577 6.07 -19.05 -12.62
N MET A 578 6.88 -17.99 -12.48
CA MET A 578 6.70 -16.75 -13.26
C MET A 578 6.89 -17.01 -14.76
N LYS A 579 7.89 -17.80 -15.15
CA LYS A 579 8.10 -18.20 -16.55
C LYS A 579 6.93 -19.03 -17.08
N GLU A 580 6.44 -19.99 -16.31
CA GLU A 580 5.31 -20.83 -16.73
C GLU A 580 4.01 -20.01 -16.81
N ALA A 581 3.76 -19.13 -15.85
CA ALA A 581 2.65 -18.19 -15.88
C ALA A 581 2.65 -17.34 -17.14
N MET A 582 3.81 -16.81 -17.58
CA MET A 582 3.87 -16.01 -18.81
C MET A 582 3.64 -16.84 -20.08
N LYS A 583 4.02 -18.13 -20.10
CA LYS A 583 3.65 -19.03 -21.22
C LYS A 583 2.14 -19.25 -21.28
N ILE A 584 1.52 -19.51 -20.12
CA ILE A 584 0.06 -19.67 -20.01
C ILE A 584 -0.64 -18.39 -20.47
N PHE A 585 -0.19 -17.23 -19.99
CA PHE A 585 -0.72 -15.93 -20.39
C PHE A 585 -0.59 -15.69 -21.90
N ALA A 586 0.56 -16.02 -22.51
CA ALA A 586 0.74 -15.94 -23.96
C ALA A 586 -0.18 -16.88 -24.72
N SER A 587 -0.44 -18.10 -24.21
CA SER A 587 -1.45 -18.99 -24.79
C SER A 587 -2.86 -18.42 -24.66
N ALA A 588 -3.23 -17.84 -23.52
CA ALA A 588 -4.54 -17.23 -23.32
C ALA A 588 -4.76 -16.06 -24.29
N LEU A 589 -3.77 -15.17 -24.45
CA LEU A 589 -3.87 -14.05 -25.38
C LEU A 589 -3.89 -14.50 -26.84
N ARG A 590 -3.20 -15.59 -27.20
CA ARG A 590 -3.30 -16.19 -28.55
C ARG A 590 -4.73 -16.65 -28.83
N ASP A 591 -5.33 -17.40 -27.90
CA ASP A 591 -6.69 -17.91 -28.07
C ASP A 591 -7.70 -16.76 -28.10
N PHE A 592 -7.51 -15.75 -27.26
CA PHE A 592 -8.37 -14.57 -27.20
C PHE A 592 -8.30 -13.72 -28.48
N PHE A 593 -7.11 -13.26 -28.90
CA PHE A 593 -6.98 -12.37 -30.07
C PHE A 593 -7.15 -13.09 -31.42
N LYS A 594 -7.15 -14.43 -31.46
CA LYS A 594 -7.31 -15.23 -32.69
C LYS A 594 -8.64 -15.98 -32.78
N ALA A 595 -9.51 -15.88 -31.77
CA ALA A 595 -10.92 -16.31 -31.84
C ALA A 595 -11.71 -15.41 -32.81
#